data_AF-A0A2H0VCK3-F1
#
_entry.id   AF-A0A2H0VCK3-F1
#
_cell.length_a   1.000
_cell.length_b   1.000
_cell.length_c   1.000
_cell.angle_alpha   90.00
_cell.angle_beta   90.00
_cell.angle_gamma   90.00
#
_symmetry.space_group_name_H-M   'P 1'
#
loop_
_entity.id
_entity.type
_entity.pdbx_description
1 polymer ?
#
loop_
_entity_poly.entity_id
_entity_poly.type
_entity_poly.pdbx_seq_one_letter_code
_entity_poly.pdbx_strand_id
1 'polypeptide(L)'
;MAFFYDCNRSNAMRRQKYLTGILEATLGKKLVLPKLQLRAVEDFLKAFPEAREVFIDTTERPIQNPKDSDRQKANYSGKKHLHTRKNFIISDKQKRIGFLSKTVEGKQHDFTLLKA
;
A
#
# COMPACT_ATOMS: atom_id res chain seq x y z
N MET A 1 9.00 16.13 2.98
CA MET A 1 10.34 16.60 3.38
C MET A 1 10.66 17.97 2.81
N ALA A 2 10.72 18.18 1.49
CA ALA A 2 10.96 19.50 0.88
C ALA A 2 10.09 20.66 1.45
N PHE A 3 8.78 20.44 1.58
CA PHE A 3 7.82 21.41 2.13
C PHE A 3 8.05 21.77 3.61
N PHE A 4 8.55 20.83 4.42
CA PHE A 4 8.74 21.06 5.86
C PHE A 4 10.08 21.72 6.21
N TYR A 5 11.06 21.64 5.31
CA TYR A 5 12.43 22.10 5.53
C TYR A 5 12.82 23.24 4.58
N ASP A 6 11.82 23.91 3.99
CA ASP A 6 11.97 25.02 3.05
C ASP A 6 13.11 24.80 2.04
N CYS A 7 13.07 23.67 1.34
CA CYS A 7 14.10 23.32 0.37
C CYS A 7 13.48 22.71 -0.89
N ASN A 8 14.14 22.90 -2.04
CA ASN A 8 13.67 22.33 -3.28
C ASN A 8 13.68 20.78 -3.22
N ARG A 9 12.79 20.15 -3.98
CA ARG A 9 12.64 18.67 -4.02
C ARG A 9 13.96 17.97 -4.34
N SER A 10 14.75 18.54 -5.26
CA SER A 10 16.03 17.99 -5.70
C SER A 10 17.08 17.97 -4.59
N ASN A 11 17.12 19.00 -3.75
CA ASN A 11 18.02 19.09 -2.59
C ASN A 11 17.55 18.17 -1.47
N ALA A 12 16.23 18.10 -1.22
CA ALA A 12 15.68 17.16 -0.25
C ALA A 12 16.04 15.70 -0.59
N MET A 13 15.91 15.31 -1.86
CA MET A 13 16.32 13.97 -2.31
C MET A 13 17.83 13.77 -2.11
N ARG A 14 18.67 14.68 -2.64
CA ARG A 14 20.14 14.56 -2.51
C ARG A 14 20.58 14.43 -1.06
N ARG A 15 20.02 15.24 -0.17
CA ARG A 15 20.28 15.19 1.28
C ARG A 15 19.81 13.88 1.88
N GLN A 16 18.61 13.40 1.55
CA GLN A 16 18.12 12.10 2.02
C GLN A 16 19.09 10.99 1.63
N LYS A 17 19.48 10.90 0.36
CA LYS A 17 20.40 9.85 -0.13
C LYS A 17 21.75 9.89 0.58
N TYR A 18 22.31 11.09 0.77
CA TYR A 18 23.59 11.28 1.45
C TYR A 18 23.51 10.92 2.94
N LEU A 19 22.52 11.46 3.65
CA LEU A 19 22.37 11.28 5.10
C LEU A 19 22.00 9.84 5.46
N THR A 20 21.19 9.15 4.63
CA THR A 20 20.89 7.73 4.84
C THR A 20 22.16 6.88 4.84
N GLY A 21 23.10 7.11 3.92
CA GLY A 21 24.36 6.38 3.90
C GLY A 21 25.23 6.62 5.15
N ILE A 22 25.29 7.86 5.64
CA ILE A 22 26.01 8.18 6.89
C ILE A 22 25.35 7.50 8.09
N LEU A 23 24.01 7.54 8.15
CA LEU A 23 23.25 6.92 9.21
C LEU A 23 23.50 5.41 9.25
N GLU A 24 23.43 4.72 8.10
CA GLU A 24 23.72 3.30 7.98
C GLU A 24 25.15 2.96 8.43
N ALA A 25 26.16 3.71 7.98
CA ALA A 25 27.54 3.50 8.39
C ALA A 25 27.74 3.69 9.91
N THR A 26 27.09 4.68 10.49
CA THR A 26 27.17 4.98 11.93
C THR A 26 26.47 3.91 12.76
N LEU A 27 25.27 3.48 12.35
CA LEU A 27 24.53 2.41 13.00
C LEU A 27 25.26 1.07 12.87
N GLY A 28 25.94 0.83 11.75
CA GLY A 28 26.77 -0.36 11.53
C GLY A 28 27.97 -0.41 12.47
N LYS A 29 28.69 0.70 12.64
CA LYS A 29 29.78 0.82 13.64
C LYS A 29 29.30 0.58 15.06
N LYS A 30 28.09 1.06 15.40
CA LYS A 30 27.46 0.84 16.71
C LYS A 30 26.80 -0.54 16.86
N LEU A 31 26.83 -1.39 15.83
CA LEU A 31 26.17 -2.70 15.79
C LEU A 31 24.66 -2.67 16.12
N VAL A 32 24.00 -1.55 15.85
CA VAL A 32 22.56 -1.32 16.10
C VAL A 32 21.77 -1.12 14.80
N LEU A 33 22.29 -1.63 13.67
CA LEU A 33 21.54 -1.63 12.43
C LEU A 33 20.22 -2.39 12.65
N PRO A 34 19.06 -1.78 12.34
CA PRO A 34 17.81 -2.51 12.37
C PRO A 34 17.91 -3.70 11.40
N LYS A 35 17.57 -4.91 11.87
CA LYS A 35 17.48 -6.08 11.00
C LYS A 35 16.40 -5.83 9.95
N LEU A 36 16.82 -5.48 8.74
CA LEU A 36 15.91 -5.14 7.64
C LEU A 36 15.26 -6.36 7.00
N GLN A 37 15.88 -7.54 7.12
CA GLN A 37 15.38 -8.78 6.53
C GLN A 37 14.75 -9.67 7.60
N LEU A 38 13.46 -9.47 7.83
CA LEU A 38 12.62 -10.39 8.61
C LEU A 38 12.26 -11.54 7.67
N ARG A 39 13.15 -12.53 7.57
CA ARG A 39 12.96 -13.71 6.71
C ARG A 39 11.95 -14.71 7.29
N ALA A 40 11.75 -14.66 8.61
CA ALA A 40 10.80 -15.47 9.34
C ALA A 40 9.58 -14.62 9.72
N VAL A 41 8.39 -15.20 9.56
CA VAL A 41 7.12 -14.54 9.91
C VAL A 41 7.04 -14.32 11.41
N GLU A 42 7.60 -15.21 12.22
CA GLU A 42 7.62 -15.13 13.68
C GLU A 42 8.40 -13.91 14.17
N ASP A 43 9.57 -13.65 13.59
CA ASP A 43 10.39 -12.47 13.89
C ASP A 43 9.65 -11.19 13.51
N PHE A 44 8.94 -11.20 12.38
CA PHE A 44 8.11 -10.08 11.94
C PHE A 44 6.95 -9.82 12.91
N LEU A 45 6.20 -10.85 13.31
CA LEU A 45 5.09 -10.73 14.26
C LEU A 45 5.55 -10.40 15.68
N LYS A 46 6.81 -10.69 16.04
CA LYS A 46 7.41 -10.26 17.31
C LYS A 46 7.82 -8.78 17.27
N ALA A 47 8.36 -8.33 16.15
CA ALA A 47 8.73 -6.92 15.95
C ALA A 47 7.51 -6.01 15.77
N PHE A 48 6.44 -6.52 15.14
CA PHE A 48 5.19 -5.81 14.88
C PHE A 48 3.98 -6.61 15.39
N PRO A 49 3.72 -6.62 16.71
CA PRO A 49 2.60 -7.36 17.29
C PRO A 49 1.24 -6.98 16.71
N GLU A 50 1.06 -5.71 16.32
CA GLU A 50 -0.15 -5.19 15.68
C GLU A 50 -0.42 -5.81 14.30
N ALA A 51 0.59 -6.37 13.63
CA ALA A 51 0.43 -7.04 12.35
C ALA A 51 -0.15 -8.45 12.47
N ARG A 52 -0.37 -8.97 13.69
CA ARG A 52 -1.00 -10.28 13.93
C ARG A 52 -2.46 -10.31 13.52
N GLU A 53 -3.15 -9.19 13.62
CA GLU A 53 -4.57 -9.10 13.31
C GLU A 53 -4.79 -8.00 12.28
N VAL A 54 -4.91 -8.45 11.03
CA VAL A 54 -5.21 -7.60 9.89
C VAL A 54 -6.53 -8.02 9.27
N PHE A 55 -7.30 -7.02 8.81
CA PHE A 55 -8.54 -7.21 8.10
C PHE A 55 -8.28 -7.04 6.62
N ILE A 56 -8.72 -8.04 5.87
CA ILE A 56 -8.59 -8.17 4.43
C ILE A 56 -9.98 -7.92 3.87
N ASP A 57 -10.19 -6.78 3.22
CA ASP A 57 -11.49 -6.45 2.61
C ASP A 57 -11.37 -5.84 1.20
N THR A 58 -12.37 -6.09 0.36
CA THR A 58 -12.45 -5.52 -0.99
C THR A 58 -13.48 -4.40 -1.03
N THR A 59 -13.03 -3.21 -1.42
CA THR A 59 -13.88 -2.03 -1.56
C THR A 59 -14.23 -1.79 -3.03
N GLU A 60 -15.51 -1.52 -3.30
CA GLU A 60 -15.98 -1.07 -4.60
C GLU A 60 -16.35 0.41 -4.56
N ARG A 61 -15.84 1.19 -5.51
CA ARG A 61 -16.16 2.61 -5.66
C ARG A 61 -17.03 2.79 -6.91
N PRO A 62 -18.24 3.37 -6.79
CA PRO A 62 -19.06 3.65 -7.95
C PRO A 62 -18.37 4.66 -8.86
N ILE A 63 -18.52 4.46 -10.16
CA ILE A 63 -18.03 5.39 -11.18
C ILE A 63 -19.19 5.81 -12.09
N GLN A 64 -19.02 6.95 -12.76
CA GLN A 64 -19.93 7.32 -13.84
C GLN A 64 -19.90 6.24 -14.93
N ASN A 65 -21.06 5.92 -15.50
CA ASN A 65 -21.17 4.97 -16.59
C ASN A 65 -20.22 5.37 -17.75
N PRO A 66 -19.21 4.54 -18.08
CA PRO A 66 -18.32 4.82 -19.19
C PRO A 66 -19.10 4.87 -20.51
N LYS A 67 -18.76 5.82 -21.39
CA LYS A 67 -19.35 5.90 -22.74
C LYS A 67 -18.80 4.83 -23.69
N ASP A 68 -17.57 4.41 -23.45
CA ASP A 68 -16.91 3.35 -24.20
C ASP A 68 -17.48 1.99 -23.79
N SER A 69 -17.93 1.20 -24.78
CA SER A 69 -18.65 -0.05 -24.55
C SER A 69 -17.82 -1.12 -23.85
N ASP A 70 -16.53 -1.18 -24.15
CA ASP A 70 -15.65 -2.20 -23.58
C ASP A 70 -15.33 -1.86 -22.12
N ARG A 71 -15.06 -0.58 -21.84
CA ARG A 71 -14.91 -0.08 -20.46
C ARG A 71 -16.20 -0.19 -19.67
N GLN A 72 -17.35 0.00 -20.30
CA GLN A 72 -18.65 -0.19 -19.66
C GLN A 72 -18.80 -1.64 -19.18
N LYS A 73 -18.61 -2.62 -20.08
CA LYS A 73 -18.67 -4.05 -19.75
C LYS A 73 -17.64 -4.45 -18.70
N ALA A 74 -16.43 -3.89 -18.76
CA ALA A 74 -15.36 -4.21 -17.82
C ALA A 74 -15.65 -3.68 -16.41
N ASN A 75 -16.22 -2.47 -16.28
CA ASN A 75 -16.51 -1.87 -14.99
C ASN A 75 -17.89 -2.26 -14.44
N TYR A 76 -18.72 -2.95 -15.22
CA TYR A 76 -20.01 -3.44 -14.76
C TYR A 76 -19.81 -4.53 -13.69
N SER A 77 -20.10 -4.19 -12.44
CA SER A 77 -19.94 -5.10 -11.28
C SER A 77 -21.08 -6.12 -11.19
N GLY A 78 -22.23 -5.83 -11.81
CA GLY A 78 -23.45 -6.64 -11.69
C GLY A 78 -24.13 -6.50 -10.32
N LYS A 79 -23.39 -6.17 -9.25
CA LYS A 79 -23.94 -5.82 -7.95
C LYS A 79 -24.70 -4.49 -8.05
N LYS A 80 -25.93 -4.49 -7.54
CA LYS A 80 -26.82 -3.30 -7.53
C LYS A 80 -26.96 -2.61 -8.90
N HIS A 81 -26.71 -3.33 -10.00
CA HIS A 81 -26.67 -2.78 -11.37
C HIS A 81 -25.73 -1.57 -11.57
N LEU A 82 -24.59 -1.53 -10.86
CA LEU A 82 -23.66 -0.41 -10.90
C LEU A 82 -22.36 -0.72 -11.66
N HIS A 83 -21.76 0.37 -12.17
CA HIS A 83 -20.39 0.35 -12.67
C HIS A 83 -19.46 0.79 -11.55
N THR A 84 -18.47 -0.02 -11.22
CA THR A 84 -17.57 0.23 -10.11
C THR A 84 -16.12 0.00 -10.51
N ARG A 85 -15.22 0.55 -9.70
CA ARG A 85 -13.80 0.18 -9.67
C ARG A 85 -13.51 -0.44 -8.32
N LYS A 86 -12.61 -1.41 -8.30
CA LYS A 86 -12.27 -2.19 -7.11
C LYS A 86 -10.88 -1.89 -6.61
N ASN A 87 -10.74 -1.94 -5.29
CA ASN A 87 -9.48 -1.96 -4.58
C ASN A 87 -9.63 -2.90 -3.38
N PHE A 88 -8.74 -3.86 -3.26
CA PHE A 88 -8.52 -4.59 -2.03
C PHE A 88 -7.66 -3.78 -1.05
N ILE A 89 -8.02 -3.80 0.23
CA ILE A 89 -7.35 -3.10 1.33
C ILE A 89 -6.96 -4.07 2.44
N ILE A 90 -5.84 -3.77 3.09
CA ILE A 90 -5.49 -4.37 4.38
C ILE A 90 -5.52 -3.28 5.43
N SER A 91 -6.35 -3.47 6.46
CA SER A 91 -6.47 -2.53 7.57
C SER A 91 -6.22 -3.17 8.92
N ASP A 92 -5.88 -2.37 9.92
CA ASP A 92 -5.76 -2.83 11.31
C ASP A 92 -7.04 -2.63 12.13
N LYS A 93 -7.01 -3.04 13.40
CA LYS A 93 -8.11 -2.83 14.36
C LYS A 93 -8.47 -1.36 14.59
N GLN A 94 -7.54 -0.44 14.38
CA GLN A 94 -7.80 1.00 14.50
C GLN A 94 -8.33 1.62 13.20
N LYS A 95 -8.71 0.80 12.21
CA LYS A 95 -9.22 1.22 10.88
C LYS A 95 -8.19 2.01 10.06
N ARG A 96 -6.90 1.86 10.35
CA ARG A 96 -5.83 2.45 9.55
C ARG A 96 -5.56 1.55 8.35
N ILE A 97 -5.43 2.15 7.16
CA ILE A 97 -5.12 1.41 5.93
C ILE A 97 -3.60 1.19 5.89
N GLY A 98 -3.17 -0.07 6.05
CA GLY A 98 -1.77 -0.47 5.94
C GLY A 98 -1.36 -0.79 4.50
N PHE A 99 -2.32 -1.21 3.66
CA PHE A 99 -2.08 -1.50 2.25
C PHE A 99 -3.30 -1.17 1.39
N LEU A 100 -3.04 -0.64 0.20
CA LEU A 100 -4.02 -0.39 -0.84
C LEU A 100 -3.51 -0.97 -2.16
N SER A 101 -4.24 -1.92 -2.71
CA SER A 101 -3.92 -2.52 -4.02
C SER A 101 -4.15 -1.54 -5.17
N LYS A 102 -3.66 -1.91 -6.38
CA LYS A 102 -3.96 -1.18 -7.61
C LYS A 102 -5.47 -1.17 -7.86
N THR A 103 -5.95 -0.10 -8.49
CA THR A 103 -7.36 -0.03 -8.89
C THR A 103 -7.60 -0.90 -10.11
N VAL A 104 -8.57 -1.81 -10.00
CA VAL A 104 -9.00 -2.69 -11.09
C VAL A 104 -10.47 -2.44 -11.44
N GLU A 105 -10.95 -3.07 -12.50
CA GLU A 105 -12.32 -2.97 -12.94
C GLU A 105 -13.30 -3.72 -12.03
N GLY A 106 -14.52 -3.20 -11.90
CA GLY A 106 -15.55 -3.73 -11.00
C GLY A 106 -15.97 -5.18 -11.28
N LYS A 107 -15.83 -5.66 -12.52
CA LYS A 107 -16.17 -7.05 -12.89
C LYS A 107 -15.23 -8.08 -12.25
N GLN A 108 -14.01 -7.71 -11.88
CA GLN A 108 -13.01 -8.67 -11.40
C GLN A 108 -13.46 -9.30 -10.08
N HIS A 109 -13.29 -10.62 -9.95
CA HIS A 109 -13.66 -11.35 -8.74
C HIS A 109 -12.66 -11.12 -7.62
N ASP A 110 -13.15 -10.97 -6.39
CA ASP A 110 -12.36 -10.53 -5.23
C ASP A 110 -11.24 -11.54 -4.89
N PHE A 111 -11.47 -12.83 -5.07
CA PHE A 111 -10.42 -13.86 -4.91
C PHE A 111 -9.28 -13.76 -5.96
N THR A 112 -9.59 -13.24 -7.16
CA THR A 112 -8.57 -13.02 -8.19
C THR A 112 -7.66 -11.87 -7.79
N LEU A 113 -8.23 -10.84 -7.15
CA LEU A 113 -7.48 -9.71 -6.60
C LEU A 113 -6.56 -10.11 -5.44
N LEU A 114 -6.95 -11.09 -4.63
CA LEU A 114 -6.13 -11.58 -3.52
C LEU A 114 -4.96 -12.47 -3.96
N LYS A 115 -5.10 -13.17 -5.09
CA LYS A 115 -4.08 -14.09 -5.62
C LYS A 115 -2.96 -13.43 -6.44
N ALA A 116 -3.16 -12.19 -6.85
CA ALA A 116 -2.27 -11.44 -7.75
C ALA A 116 -1.10 -10.81 -7.00
#